data_AF-A0A662XRL7-F1
#
_entry.id   AF-A0A662XRL7-F1
#
_cell.length_a   1.000
_cell.length_b   1.000
_cell.length_c   1.000
_cell.angle_alpha   90.00
_cell.angle_beta   90.00
_cell.angle_gamma   90.00
#
_symmetry.space_group_name_H-M   'P 1'
#
loop_
_entity.id
_entity.type
_entity.pdbx_description
1 polymer ?
#
loop_
_entity_poly.entity_id
_entity_poly.type
_entity_poly.pdbx_seq_one_letter_code
_entity_poly.pdbx_strand_id
1 'polypeptide(L)'
;MAAQDIPSIATNAIAVISFVTGATSYGEVIQYENSLGVSKTFNFQICNGGTNCNGVFENCIQLPEAVDLFMYNPFTVTRLLECPNLAGGVPVTHVDAQGVRQCFCGCPSGYEQQTSTSGSEECVKVVEETCECVWAEMNGFPITVTTPLAVCSFTDLATDFGLPVPFPTDGYVSDLRTTITEGTMDPRITLTADRLDSKGDVSVFDDEGTWKAYQTNRVDVIDSLAFTSYGEYALEMKAYDYFSSATCDGCVTIVDSYRPKATTSCPSSFCDYVSKTTGCHPATVELTTANMATADDLADDFLDFHGLAKNDACSESRCDVKTLDKRDFYESGYSSVAYSGVSTCFDKNTVWDDFLCKAKSKVNPLAVSADACDNTDHPVPAGQCTRCCKMHTELKEWWTDYKCGVDSPTRTCSGDADQTCDLEQCLLMNGDTLATVTAAINQDVQTESQSVLSHVEQEGYQTVTQVHHALDCTSFGGDDGTCDFSAKLSELIDTTQQLAVNPGSHGAVGDYVHWRYKVAGESWELWKTGSDVVYGATVYEHDDVLTFTSPETKITIEAWTQC
;
A
#
# COMPACT_ATOMS: atom_id res chain seq x y z
N MET A 1 -59.55 2.77 -32.69
CA MET A 1 -60.41 3.62 -31.84
C MET A 1 -60.64 4.92 -32.57
N ALA A 2 -61.85 5.46 -32.46
CA ALA A 2 -62.38 6.52 -33.29
C ALA A 2 -61.56 7.83 -33.25
N ALA A 3 -61.48 8.49 -34.39
CA ALA A 3 -61.02 9.86 -34.52
C ALA A 3 -61.90 10.79 -33.67
N GLN A 4 -61.29 11.60 -32.82
CA GLN A 4 -61.95 12.73 -32.19
C GLN A 4 -61.84 13.93 -33.12
N ASP A 5 -62.99 14.50 -33.46
CA ASP A 5 -63.14 15.75 -34.19
C ASP A 5 -62.39 16.89 -33.50
N ILE A 6 -61.41 17.48 -34.20
CA ILE A 6 -60.80 18.77 -33.83
C ILE A 6 -61.62 19.88 -34.53
N PRO A 7 -62.05 20.94 -33.81
CA PRO A 7 -62.84 22.01 -34.41
C PRO A 7 -62.05 22.73 -35.51
N SER A 8 -62.68 22.97 -36.66
CA SER A 8 -62.10 23.73 -37.76
C SER A 8 -61.92 25.21 -37.36
N ILE A 9 -60.72 25.59 -36.93
CA ILE A 9 -60.23 26.94 -37.16
C ILE A 9 -59.70 26.92 -38.59
N ALA A 10 -60.41 27.56 -39.52
CA ALA A 10 -59.91 27.80 -40.87
C ALA A 10 -58.77 28.83 -40.80
N THR A 11 -57.61 28.42 -40.30
CA THR A 11 -56.36 29.16 -40.44
C THR A 11 -55.79 28.85 -41.83
N ASN A 12 -55.80 29.83 -42.74
CA ASN A 12 -54.99 29.77 -43.94
C ASN A 12 -53.51 29.81 -43.50
N ALA A 13 -52.84 28.65 -43.48
CA ALA A 13 -51.43 28.58 -43.14
C ALA A 13 -50.61 29.41 -44.14
N ILE A 14 -49.81 30.35 -43.63
CA ILE A 14 -48.99 31.28 -44.44
C ILE A 14 -47.62 30.69 -44.84
N ALA A 15 -47.20 29.64 -44.14
CA ALA A 15 -46.04 28.82 -44.45
C ALA A 15 -46.26 27.43 -43.84
N VAL A 16 -45.70 26.39 -44.45
CA VAL A 16 -45.67 25.04 -43.88
C VAL A 16 -44.22 24.70 -43.56
N ILE A 17 -43.97 24.30 -42.31
CA ILE A 17 -42.71 23.69 -41.90
C ILE A 17 -43.02 22.23 -41.62
N SER A 18 -42.33 21.31 -42.29
CA SER A 18 -42.63 19.88 -42.19
C SER A 18 -41.38 19.06 -41.90
N PHE A 19 -41.58 17.93 -41.23
CA PHE A 19 -40.54 16.97 -40.91
C PHE A 19 -40.91 15.62 -41.52
N VAL A 20 -40.06 15.13 -42.42
CA VAL A 20 -40.25 13.87 -43.12
C VAL A 20 -39.20 12.87 -42.69
N THR A 21 -39.63 11.63 -42.52
CA THR A 21 -38.79 10.51 -42.06
C THR A 21 -38.66 9.41 -43.12
N GLY A 22 -39.44 9.50 -44.20
CA GLY A 22 -39.42 8.56 -45.32
C GLY A 22 -40.49 8.87 -46.37
N ALA A 23 -40.62 8.01 -47.38
CA ALA A 23 -41.46 8.27 -48.57
C ALA A 23 -42.95 8.46 -48.24
N THR A 24 -43.48 7.74 -47.25
CA THR A 24 -44.89 7.85 -46.83
C THR A 24 -45.19 9.21 -46.20
N SER A 25 -44.36 9.65 -45.23
CA SER A 25 -44.55 10.95 -44.58
C SER A 25 -44.31 12.12 -45.54
N TYR A 26 -43.37 11.98 -46.48
CA TYR A 26 -43.20 12.95 -47.57
C TYR A 26 -44.46 13.03 -48.47
N GLY A 27 -45.06 11.90 -48.83
CA GLY A 27 -46.29 11.87 -49.64
C GLY A 27 -47.46 12.59 -48.97
N GLU A 28 -47.62 12.43 -47.65
CA GLU A 28 -48.66 13.11 -46.88
C GLU A 28 -48.42 14.61 -46.77
N VAL A 29 -47.17 15.03 -46.52
CA VAL A 29 -46.76 16.44 -46.47
C VAL A 29 -47.06 17.14 -47.80
N ILE A 30 -46.66 16.54 -48.92
CA ILE A 30 -46.90 17.13 -50.25
C ILE A 30 -48.39 17.21 -50.57
N GLN A 31 -49.20 16.23 -50.18
CA GLN A 31 -50.66 16.31 -50.34
C GLN A 31 -51.25 17.44 -49.50
N TYR A 32 -50.77 17.60 -48.26
CA TYR A 32 -51.20 18.67 -47.36
C TYR A 32 -50.84 20.06 -47.89
N GLU A 33 -49.59 20.27 -48.31
CA GLU A 33 -49.12 21.52 -48.92
C GLU A 33 -49.93 21.91 -50.15
N ASN A 34 -50.17 20.95 -51.04
CA ASN A 34 -50.98 21.16 -52.24
C ASN A 34 -52.44 21.47 -51.92
N SER A 35 -53.02 20.82 -50.91
CA SER A 35 -54.41 21.07 -50.50
C SER A 35 -54.63 22.47 -49.92
N LEU A 36 -53.60 23.07 -49.33
CA LEU A 36 -53.63 24.40 -48.73
C LEU A 36 -53.17 25.51 -49.69
N GLY A 37 -52.56 25.18 -50.82
CA GLY A 37 -52.06 26.16 -51.80
C GLY A 37 -50.99 27.11 -51.23
N VAL A 38 -50.20 26.64 -50.25
CA VAL A 38 -49.20 27.47 -49.56
C VAL A 38 -47.98 27.67 -50.47
N SER A 39 -47.54 28.92 -50.66
CA SER A 39 -46.41 29.27 -51.54
C SER A 39 -45.02 29.25 -50.86
N LYS A 40 -44.98 29.06 -49.53
CA LYS A 40 -43.75 28.98 -48.74
C LYS A 40 -43.73 27.68 -47.93
N THR A 41 -42.90 26.74 -48.33
CA THR A 41 -42.74 25.45 -47.66
C THR A 41 -41.28 25.22 -47.29
N PHE A 42 -41.03 24.71 -46.08
CA PHE A 42 -39.72 24.36 -45.56
C PHE A 42 -39.78 22.93 -45.05
N ASN A 43 -39.26 22.01 -45.85
CA ASN A 43 -39.40 20.58 -45.56
C ASN A 43 -38.04 20.04 -45.13
N PHE A 44 -38.01 19.37 -43.98
CA PHE A 44 -36.78 18.84 -43.39
C PHE A 44 -36.85 17.33 -43.32
N GLN A 45 -35.82 16.65 -43.80
CA GLN A 45 -35.67 15.21 -43.65
C GLN A 45 -34.81 14.89 -42.43
N ILE A 46 -35.40 14.26 -41.41
CA ILE A 46 -34.67 13.79 -40.22
C ILE A 46 -34.53 12.27 -40.32
N CYS A 47 -33.29 11.77 -40.33
CA CYS A 47 -33.01 10.34 -40.38
C CYS A 47 -31.99 9.91 -39.32
N ASN A 48 -32.45 9.17 -38.31
CA ASN A 48 -31.58 8.54 -37.30
C ASN A 48 -31.18 7.09 -37.68
N GLY A 49 -30.95 6.83 -38.98
CA GLY A 49 -30.62 5.51 -39.53
C GLY A 49 -31.81 4.57 -39.79
N GLY A 50 -31.70 3.69 -40.80
CA GLY A 50 -32.69 2.67 -41.17
C GLY A 50 -33.03 2.59 -42.67
N THR A 51 -33.71 1.51 -43.12
CA THR A 51 -34.06 1.28 -44.54
C THR A 51 -35.03 2.31 -45.13
N ASN A 52 -35.74 3.07 -44.29
CA ASN A 52 -36.70 4.10 -44.69
C ASN A 52 -36.03 5.43 -45.11
N CYS A 53 -34.71 5.56 -44.93
CA CYS A 53 -33.97 6.78 -45.24
C CYS A 53 -33.42 6.86 -46.67
N ASN A 54 -33.61 5.83 -47.48
CA ASN A 54 -33.13 5.79 -48.86
C ASN A 54 -34.14 6.43 -49.81
N GLY A 55 -34.08 7.76 -49.94
CA GLY A 55 -34.85 8.54 -50.90
C GLY A 55 -34.36 9.97 -50.98
N VAL A 56 -34.23 10.51 -52.20
CA VAL A 56 -34.04 11.95 -52.42
C VAL A 56 -35.42 12.54 -52.61
N PHE A 57 -35.86 13.36 -51.65
CA PHE A 57 -37.16 14.02 -51.68
C PHE A 57 -36.99 15.44 -52.20
N GLU A 58 -37.81 15.80 -53.19
CA GLU A 58 -37.73 17.12 -53.82
C GLU A 58 -38.15 18.21 -52.82
N ASN A 59 -37.49 19.36 -52.84
CA ASN A 59 -37.77 20.48 -51.94
C ASN A 59 -37.63 20.16 -50.42
N CYS A 60 -36.80 19.15 -50.06
CA CYS A 60 -36.43 18.84 -48.67
C CYS A 60 -34.96 19.15 -48.36
N ILE A 61 -34.70 19.69 -47.18
CA ILE A 61 -33.37 19.89 -46.59
C ILE A 61 -33.06 18.68 -45.70
N GLN A 62 -31.93 18.03 -45.92
CA GLN A 62 -31.55 16.86 -45.13
C GLN A 62 -30.82 17.29 -43.85
N LEU A 63 -31.29 16.80 -42.70
CA LEU A 63 -30.69 17.02 -41.39
C LEU A 63 -30.03 15.70 -40.93
N PRO A 64 -28.69 15.67 -40.79
CA PRO A 64 -27.96 14.53 -40.22
C PRO A 64 -28.45 14.14 -38.82
N GLU A 65 -28.69 15.12 -37.95
CA GLU A 65 -29.27 14.95 -36.63
C GLU A 65 -30.41 15.96 -36.39
N ALA A 66 -31.35 15.64 -35.48
CA ALA A 66 -32.47 16.54 -35.18
C ALA A 66 -32.03 17.91 -34.64
N VAL A 67 -30.83 17.99 -34.04
CA VAL A 67 -30.23 19.24 -33.54
C VAL A 67 -29.80 20.18 -34.67
N ASP A 68 -29.55 19.66 -35.88
CA ASP A 68 -29.15 20.48 -37.03
C ASP A 68 -30.26 21.41 -37.54
N LEU A 69 -31.50 21.20 -37.08
CA LEU A 69 -32.61 22.10 -37.35
C LEU A 69 -32.31 23.54 -36.90
N PHE A 70 -31.56 23.71 -35.81
CA PHE A 70 -31.18 25.03 -35.30
C PHE A 70 -30.26 25.80 -36.25
N MET A 71 -29.59 25.12 -37.20
CA MET A 71 -28.77 25.76 -38.23
C MET A 71 -29.60 26.40 -39.35
N TYR A 72 -30.89 26.06 -39.45
CA TYR A 72 -31.79 26.54 -40.50
C TYR A 72 -32.89 27.42 -39.88
N ASN A 73 -32.55 28.65 -39.50
CA ASN A 73 -33.53 29.63 -39.02
C ASN A 73 -34.24 30.34 -40.20
N PRO A 74 -35.52 30.07 -40.49
CA PRO A 74 -36.24 30.69 -41.60
C PRO A 74 -36.63 32.16 -41.33
N PHE A 75 -36.36 32.69 -40.14
CA PHE A 75 -36.66 34.05 -39.72
C PHE A 75 -35.41 34.93 -39.67
N THR A 76 -34.68 35.02 -40.78
CA THR A 76 -33.59 36.00 -40.93
C THR A 76 -34.19 37.38 -41.26
N VAL A 77 -34.45 38.21 -40.25
CA VAL A 77 -34.84 39.61 -40.47
C VAL A 77 -33.61 40.40 -40.91
N THR A 78 -33.55 40.77 -42.19
CA THR A 78 -32.39 41.43 -42.82
C THR A 78 -32.42 42.96 -42.76
N ARG A 79 -33.35 43.59 -42.02
CA ARG A 79 -33.37 45.05 -41.78
C ARG A 79 -33.95 45.40 -40.42
N LEU A 80 -33.23 46.24 -39.66
CA LEU A 80 -33.78 46.94 -38.49
C LEU A 80 -34.91 47.87 -38.94
N LEU A 81 -36.13 47.59 -38.49
CA LEU A 81 -37.26 48.51 -38.54
C LEU A 81 -37.42 49.01 -37.11
N GLU A 82 -37.06 50.27 -36.86
CA GLU A 82 -37.14 50.86 -35.52
C GLU A 82 -38.59 51.19 -35.14
N CYS A 83 -38.94 50.93 -33.88
CA CYS A 83 -40.25 51.21 -33.31
C CYS A 83 -40.31 52.66 -32.79
N PRO A 84 -41.08 53.56 -33.42
CA PRO A 84 -41.00 55.00 -33.12
C PRO A 84 -41.52 55.38 -31.74
N ASN A 85 -42.39 54.56 -31.12
CA ASN A 85 -43.05 54.86 -29.84
C ASN A 85 -42.78 53.80 -28.75
N LEU A 86 -41.84 52.88 -28.97
CA LEU A 86 -41.47 51.84 -28.01
C LEU A 86 -39.96 51.62 -28.06
N ALA A 87 -39.24 52.18 -27.09
CA ALA A 87 -37.79 52.05 -27.03
C ALA A 87 -37.40 50.58 -26.74
N GLY A 88 -36.51 50.01 -27.56
CA GLY A 88 -36.17 48.59 -27.50
C GLY A 88 -37.25 47.64 -28.05
N GLY A 89 -38.33 48.18 -28.63
CA GLY A 89 -39.40 47.41 -29.25
C GLY A 89 -39.02 46.85 -30.62
N VAL A 90 -39.60 45.70 -30.96
CA VAL A 90 -39.47 45.04 -32.26
C VAL A 90 -40.82 45.10 -33.02
N PRO A 91 -40.80 45.32 -34.34
CA PRO A 91 -42.01 45.37 -35.14
C PRO A 91 -42.57 43.97 -35.38
N VAL A 92 -43.83 43.78 -34.99
CA VAL A 92 -44.59 42.55 -35.17
C VAL A 92 -45.66 42.78 -36.23
N THR A 93 -45.65 41.94 -37.27
CA THR A 93 -46.67 41.99 -38.32
C THR A 93 -47.86 41.11 -37.94
N HIS A 94 -49.07 41.63 -38.06
CA HIS A 94 -50.30 40.84 -37.98
C HIS A 94 -51.21 41.13 -39.16
N VAL A 95 -52.22 40.29 -39.35
CA VAL A 95 -53.29 40.51 -40.34
C VAL A 95 -54.55 40.85 -39.56
N ASP A 96 -55.14 42.00 -39.85
CA ASP A 96 -56.37 42.41 -39.19
C ASP A 96 -57.58 41.59 -39.68
N ALA A 97 -58.74 41.79 -39.03
CA ALA A 97 -59.97 41.07 -39.34
C ALA A 97 -60.48 41.29 -40.78
N GLN A 98 -59.91 42.26 -41.50
CA GLN A 98 -60.23 42.62 -42.88
C GLN A 98 -59.22 42.02 -43.87
N GLY A 99 -58.23 41.24 -43.40
CA GLY A 99 -57.22 40.61 -44.25
C GLY A 99 -56.07 41.53 -44.63
N VAL A 100 -55.95 42.71 -43.99
CA VAL A 100 -54.90 43.71 -44.29
C VAL A 100 -53.74 43.52 -43.33
N ARG A 101 -52.51 43.58 -43.86
CA ARG A 101 -51.28 43.49 -43.05
C ARG A 101 -51.08 44.80 -42.29
N GLN A 102 -50.93 44.68 -40.97
CA GLN A 102 -50.62 45.77 -40.05
C GLN A 102 -49.32 45.44 -39.32
N CYS A 103 -48.58 46.47 -38.91
CA CYS A 103 -47.41 46.34 -38.05
C CYS A 103 -47.69 47.05 -36.74
N PHE A 104 -47.42 46.40 -35.61
CA PHE A 104 -47.37 47.05 -34.30
C PHE A 104 -46.00 46.82 -33.67
N CYS A 105 -45.67 47.61 -32.66
CA CYS A 105 -44.43 47.47 -31.91
C CYS A 105 -44.70 46.71 -30.62
N GLY A 106 -44.02 45.60 -30.41
CA GLY A 106 -44.07 44.81 -29.19
C GLY A 106 -42.68 44.64 -28.58
N CYS A 107 -42.61 44.19 -27.33
CA CYS A 107 -41.33 43.86 -26.72
C CYS A 107 -40.81 42.50 -27.22
N PRO A 108 -39.49 42.35 -27.44
CA PRO A 108 -38.91 41.07 -27.76
C PRO A 108 -39.15 40.07 -26.62
N SER A 109 -39.10 38.77 -26.94
CA SER A 109 -39.24 37.71 -25.94
C SER A 109 -38.22 37.90 -24.81
N GLY A 110 -38.65 37.75 -23.55
CA GLY A 110 -37.83 38.03 -22.36
C GLY A 110 -37.81 39.50 -21.92
N TYR A 111 -38.60 40.38 -22.54
CA TYR A 111 -38.76 41.78 -22.16
C TYR A 111 -40.23 42.10 -21.94
N GLU A 112 -40.51 42.89 -20.91
CA GLU A 112 -41.85 43.40 -20.60
C GLU A 112 -41.92 44.90 -20.89
N GLN A 113 -43.06 45.33 -21.42
CA GLN A 113 -43.32 46.73 -21.69
C GLN A 113 -43.58 47.46 -20.37
N GLN A 114 -42.74 48.44 -20.06
CA GLN A 114 -42.88 49.27 -18.87
C GLN A 114 -42.93 50.75 -19.26
N THR A 115 -43.58 51.54 -18.41
CA THR A 115 -43.58 53.00 -18.55
C THR A 115 -42.36 53.56 -17.83
N SER A 116 -41.45 54.17 -18.58
CA SER A 116 -40.28 54.86 -18.03
C SER A 116 -40.71 56.00 -17.11
N THR A 117 -39.80 56.48 -16.25
CA THR A 117 -40.04 57.64 -15.38
C THR A 117 -40.36 58.93 -16.13
N SER A 118 -40.05 59.00 -17.43
CA SER A 118 -40.40 60.11 -18.34
C SER A 118 -41.75 59.95 -19.05
N GLY A 119 -42.47 58.85 -18.81
CA GLY A 119 -43.78 58.57 -19.42
C GLY A 119 -43.72 57.97 -20.82
N SER A 120 -42.54 57.58 -21.30
CA SER A 120 -42.36 56.83 -22.56
C SER A 120 -42.43 55.33 -22.30
N GLU A 121 -42.95 54.55 -23.26
CA GLU A 121 -42.93 53.10 -23.15
C GLU A 121 -41.58 52.54 -23.60
N GLU A 122 -41.03 51.63 -22.81
CA GLU A 122 -39.78 50.95 -23.09
C GLU A 122 -39.90 49.46 -22.78
N CYS A 123 -39.14 48.65 -23.50
CA CYS A 123 -39.03 47.22 -23.23
C CYS A 123 -37.92 46.99 -22.21
N VAL A 124 -38.30 46.62 -21.00
CA VAL A 124 -37.37 46.31 -19.90
C VAL A 124 -37.19 44.81 -19.86
N LYS A 125 -35.93 44.36 -19.80
CA LYS A 125 -35.61 42.93 -19.71
C LYS A 125 -36.26 42.37 -18.45
N VAL A 126 -37.12 41.36 -18.61
CA VAL A 126 -37.54 40.52 -17.50
C VAL A 126 -36.27 39.88 -16.97
N VAL A 127 -36.01 39.97 -15.66
CA VAL A 127 -34.84 39.33 -15.05
C VAL A 127 -34.86 37.88 -15.49
N GLU A 128 -33.91 37.49 -16.35
CA GLU A 128 -33.83 36.14 -16.89
C GLU A 128 -33.74 35.16 -15.72
N GLU A 129 -34.50 34.07 -15.79
CA GLU A 129 -34.10 32.86 -15.07
C GLU A 129 -32.64 32.61 -15.44
N THR A 130 -31.77 32.66 -14.43
CA THR A 130 -30.37 32.27 -14.57
C THR A 130 -30.36 30.86 -15.16
N CYS A 131 -29.86 30.71 -16.38
CA CYS A 131 -29.54 29.37 -16.90
C CYS A 131 -28.60 28.72 -15.88
N GLU A 132 -29.05 27.65 -15.23
CA GLU A 132 -28.26 26.99 -14.20
C GLU A 132 -27.02 26.38 -14.85
N CYS A 133 -25.84 26.76 -14.34
CA CYS A 133 -24.58 26.21 -14.78
C CYS A 133 -24.52 24.73 -14.38
N VAL A 134 -24.28 23.85 -15.35
CA VAL A 134 -24.25 22.39 -15.12
C VAL A 134 -23.21 21.96 -14.06
N TRP A 135 -22.13 22.72 -13.90
CA TRP A 135 -21.15 22.47 -12.86
C TRP A 135 -21.58 22.98 -11.49
N ALA A 136 -22.37 24.05 -11.41
CA ALA A 136 -22.89 24.59 -10.15
C ALA A 136 -23.99 23.67 -9.55
N GLU A 137 -24.68 22.89 -10.37
CA GLU A 137 -25.63 21.86 -9.91
C GLU A 137 -24.92 20.66 -9.25
N MET A 138 -23.66 20.43 -9.62
CA MET A 138 -22.84 19.40 -9.02
C MET A 138 -22.10 20.01 -7.83
N ASN A 139 -22.40 19.56 -6.61
CA ASN A 139 -21.67 19.94 -5.40
C ASN A 139 -20.22 19.36 -5.40
N GLY A 140 -19.43 19.70 -6.42
CA GLY A 140 -18.15 19.08 -6.75
C GLY A 140 -18.28 17.80 -7.57
N PHE A 141 -17.33 17.59 -8.48
CA PHE A 141 -17.20 16.37 -9.28
C PHE A 141 -16.02 15.52 -8.78
N PRO A 142 -16.28 14.42 -8.04
CA PRO A 142 -15.21 13.62 -7.47
C PRO A 142 -14.71 12.54 -8.45
N ILE A 143 -13.39 12.50 -8.64
CA ILE A 143 -12.64 11.44 -9.30
C ILE A 143 -11.90 10.66 -8.22
N THR A 144 -12.17 9.36 -8.13
CA THR A 144 -11.51 8.47 -7.16
C THR A 144 -10.64 7.46 -7.89
N VAL A 145 -9.34 7.48 -7.63
CA VAL A 145 -8.39 6.54 -8.21
C VAL A 145 -8.30 5.30 -7.34
N THR A 146 -8.75 4.18 -7.88
CA THR A 146 -8.77 2.87 -7.19
C THR A 146 -7.85 1.84 -7.85
N THR A 147 -7.16 2.21 -8.92
CA THR A 147 -6.28 1.35 -9.71
C THR A 147 -4.93 2.03 -9.94
N PRO A 148 -3.85 1.27 -10.11
CA PRO A 148 -2.52 1.86 -10.25
C PRO A 148 -2.39 2.62 -11.57
N LEU A 149 -2.10 3.91 -11.47
CA LEU A 149 -1.75 4.76 -12.61
C LEU A 149 -0.30 4.53 -13.03
N ALA A 150 -0.08 4.31 -14.33
CA ALA A 150 1.26 4.22 -14.91
C ALA A 150 1.93 5.59 -15.08
N VAL A 151 1.12 6.63 -15.30
CA VAL A 151 1.53 8.03 -15.43
C VAL A 151 0.55 8.86 -14.62
N CYS A 152 1.05 9.83 -13.85
CA CYS A 152 0.20 10.74 -13.10
C CYS A 152 -0.41 11.79 -14.03
N SER A 153 -1.52 11.45 -14.67
CA SER A 153 -2.21 12.30 -15.63
C SER A 153 -3.70 11.98 -15.65
N PHE A 154 -4.53 13.01 -15.60
CA PHE A 154 -5.98 12.96 -15.72
C PHE A 154 -6.37 13.88 -16.87
N THR A 155 -6.68 13.28 -18.00
CA THR A 155 -7.18 13.94 -19.22
C THR A 155 -8.55 13.40 -19.55
N ASP A 156 -9.17 13.90 -20.62
CA ASP A 156 -10.40 13.32 -21.15
C ASP A 156 -11.53 13.30 -20.09
N LEU A 157 -11.62 14.37 -19.30
CA LEU A 157 -12.50 14.43 -18.13
C LEU A 157 -13.99 14.21 -18.46
N ALA A 158 -14.45 14.71 -19.61
CA ALA A 158 -15.81 14.49 -20.06
C ALA A 158 -16.00 13.07 -20.60
N THR A 159 -15.06 12.58 -21.41
CA THR A 159 -15.16 11.27 -22.07
C THR A 159 -14.93 10.10 -21.10
N ASP A 160 -13.87 10.13 -20.32
CA ASP A 160 -13.43 9.01 -19.46
C ASP A 160 -14.06 9.06 -18.07
N PHE A 161 -14.28 10.25 -17.52
CA PHE A 161 -14.79 10.42 -16.17
C PHE A 161 -16.27 10.82 -16.14
N GLY A 162 -16.81 11.37 -17.22
CA GLY A 162 -18.21 11.80 -17.32
C GLY A 162 -18.47 13.20 -16.76
N LEU A 163 -17.45 14.05 -16.71
CA LEU A 163 -17.62 15.46 -16.35
C LEU A 163 -18.61 16.11 -17.34
N PRO A 164 -19.72 16.69 -16.88
CA PRO A 164 -20.67 17.36 -17.75
C PRO A 164 -20.02 18.51 -18.51
N VAL A 165 -20.42 18.68 -19.76
CA VAL A 165 -19.91 19.73 -20.64
C VAL A 165 -20.89 20.90 -20.62
N PRO A 166 -20.50 22.09 -20.12
CA PRO A 166 -21.35 23.26 -20.16
C PRO A 166 -21.80 23.60 -21.59
N PHE A 167 -23.02 24.10 -21.74
CA PHE A 167 -23.54 24.51 -23.03
C PHE A 167 -23.95 25.99 -22.99
N PRO A 168 -23.05 26.92 -23.36
CA PRO A 168 -23.39 28.33 -23.35
C PRO A 168 -24.39 28.61 -24.49
N THR A 169 -25.48 29.29 -24.16
CA THR A 169 -26.48 29.75 -25.12
C THR A 169 -26.39 31.25 -25.31
N ASP A 170 -26.59 31.71 -26.54
CA ASP A 170 -26.63 33.13 -26.89
C ASP A 170 -27.88 33.38 -27.76
N GLY A 171 -28.47 34.57 -27.63
CA GLY A 171 -29.57 35.06 -28.48
C GLY A 171 -29.13 35.54 -29.86
N TYR A 172 -27.83 35.61 -30.14
CA TYR A 172 -27.26 36.02 -31.42
C TYR A 172 -26.58 34.84 -32.15
N VAL A 173 -26.63 34.86 -33.49
CA VAL A 173 -26.17 33.78 -34.40
C VAL A 173 -24.72 33.34 -34.13
N SER A 174 -24.56 32.20 -33.45
CA SER A 174 -23.27 31.64 -33.05
C SER A 174 -22.46 31.06 -34.21
N ASP A 175 -23.10 30.76 -35.35
CA ASP A 175 -22.54 30.09 -36.53
C ASP A 175 -21.64 31.00 -37.40
N LEU A 176 -21.77 32.31 -37.26
CA LEU A 176 -21.00 33.31 -38.04
C LEU A 176 -19.67 33.73 -37.37
N ARG A 177 -19.48 33.44 -36.07
CA ARG A 177 -18.33 33.87 -35.27
C ARG A 177 -17.13 32.95 -35.48
N THR A 178 -16.36 33.22 -36.53
CA THR A 178 -15.23 32.36 -36.95
C THR A 178 -13.86 32.90 -36.54
N THR A 179 -13.77 34.17 -36.14
CA THR A 179 -12.53 34.81 -35.69
C THR A 179 -12.72 35.44 -34.31
N ILE A 180 -11.64 35.54 -33.53
CA ILE A 180 -11.68 36.13 -32.19
C ILE A 180 -11.96 37.65 -32.28
N THR A 181 -11.49 38.32 -33.33
CA THR A 181 -11.49 39.79 -33.48
C THR A 181 -12.61 40.33 -34.37
N GLU A 182 -13.87 40.07 -34.05
CA GLU A 182 -14.98 40.84 -34.61
C GLU A 182 -15.43 41.85 -33.54
N GLY A 183 -15.00 43.12 -33.62
CA GLY A 183 -15.47 44.20 -32.74
C GLY A 183 -14.45 44.75 -31.73
N THR A 184 -14.93 45.59 -30.80
CA THR A 184 -14.13 46.19 -29.71
C THR A 184 -14.23 45.41 -28.39
N MET A 185 -15.11 44.41 -28.33
CA MET A 185 -15.28 43.45 -27.22
C MET A 185 -15.52 42.08 -27.87
N ASP A 186 -14.46 41.28 -27.95
CA ASP A 186 -14.37 40.09 -28.78
C ASP A 186 -15.17 38.91 -28.19
N PRO A 187 -16.16 38.32 -28.92
CA PRO A 187 -16.94 37.19 -28.44
C PRO A 187 -16.10 35.91 -28.44
N ARG A 188 -15.97 35.28 -27.27
CA ARG A 188 -15.08 34.14 -27.05
C ARG A 188 -15.51 33.27 -25.88
N ILE A 189 -14.98 32.06 -25.83
CA ILE A 189 -15.08 31.15 -24.69
C ILE A 189 -13.70 31.06 -24.05
N THR A 190 -13.60 31.32 -22.75
CA THR A 190 -12.39 31.04 -21.97
C THR A 190 -12.67 29.87 -21.04
N LEU A 191 -11.71 28.97 -20.93
CA LEU A 191 -11.73 27.84 -20.00
C LEU A 191 -10.47 27.89 -19.17
N THR A 192 -10.63 27.99 -17.85
CA THR A 192 -9.51 27.96 -16.91
C THR A 192 -9.71 26.85 -15.90
N ALA A 193 -8.59 26.29 -15.45
CA ALA A 193 -8.57 25.43 -14.28
C ALA A 193 -7.41 25.84 -13.37
N ASP A 194 -7.74 26.05 -12.09
CA ASP A 194 -6.80 26.42 -11.05
C ASP A 194 -6.75 25.30 -10.01
N ARG A 195 -5.55 24.81 -9.70
CA ARG A 195 -5.35 23.91 -8.56
C ARG A 195 -5.41 24.74 -7.27
N LEU A 196 -6.31 24.36 -6.38
CA LEU A 196 -6.47 25.01 -5.09
C LEU A 196 -5.45 24.45 -4.08
N ASP A 197 -4.70 25.34 -3.45
CA ASP A 197 -3.74 25.02 -2.38
C ASP A 197 -3.81 26.09 -1.29
N SER A 198 -3.73 25.66 -0.04
CA SER A 198 -3.54 26.48 1.16
C SER A 198 -2.44 27.57 1.07
N LYS A 199 -1.49 27.44 0.13
CA LYS A 199 -0.40 28.38 -0.11
C LYS A 199 -0.63 29.35 -1.28
N GLY A 200 -1.77 29.23 -1.96
CA GLY A 200 -2.17 30.03 -3.11
C GLY A 200 -2.52 29.16 -4.31
N ASP A 201 -3.56 29.57 -5.04
CA ASP A 201 -4.07 28.85 -6.20
C ASP A 201 -3.09 28.93 -7.37
N VAL A 202 -2.94 27.82 -8.09
CA VAL A 202 -2.01 27.70 -9.21
C VAL A 202 -2.81 27.42 -10.47
N SER A 203 -2.75 28.32 -11.45
CA SER A 203 -3.33 28.07 -12.76
C SER A 203 -2.60 26.92 -13.46
N VAL A 204 -3.36 25.87 -13.75
CA VAL A 204 -2.88 24.65 -14.41
C VAL A 204 -3.35 24.57 -15.87
N PHE A 205 -4.38 25.32 -16.23
CA PHE A 205 -4.92 25.40 -17.58
C PHE A 205 -5.56 26.77 -17.82
N ASP A 206 -5.31 27.33 -19.00
CA ASP A 206 -5.94 28.54 -19.51
C ASP A 206 -5.95 28.43 -21.04
N ASP A 207 -7.15 28.38 -21.62
CA ASP A 207 -7.34 28.39 -23.07
C ASP A 207 -8.50 29.31 -23.47
N GLU A 208 -8.40 29.86 -24.68
CA GLU A 208 -9.36 30.77 -25.26
C GLU A 208 -9.71 30.34 -26.69
N GLY A 209 -11.01 30.22 -26.95
CA GLY A 209 -11.53 29.75 -28.22
C GLY A 209 -12.70 30.58 -28.75
N THR A 210 -13.02 30.36 -30.03
CA THR A 210 -14.23 30.93 -30.63
C THR A 210 -15.48 30.14 -30.21
N TRP A 211 -16.63 30.81 -30.19
CA TRP A 211 -17.93 30.16 -29.98
C TRP A 211 -18.17 28.97 -30.92
N LYS A 212 -17.84 29.13 -32.21
CA LYS A 212 -18.01 28.07 -33.20
C LYS A 212 -17.14 26.85 -32.91
N ALA A 213 -15.87 27.07 -32.55
CA ALA A 213 -14.95 25.99 -32.21
C ALA A 213 -15.47 25.21 -30.99
N TYR A 214 -15.90 25.92 -29.95
CA TYR A 214 -16.50 25.30 -28.77
C TYR A 214 -17.78 24.54 -29.12
N GLN A 215 -18.75 25.14 -29.80
CA GLN A 215 -20.02 24.46 -30.11
C GLN A 215 -19.84 23.19 -30.95
N THR A 216 -18.86 23.19 -31.85
CA THR A 216 -18.54 22.04 -32.72
C THR A 216 -17.82 20.93 -31.94
N ASN A 217 -16.88 21.28 -31.05
CA ASN A 217 -15.97 20.33 -30.39
C ASN A 217 -15.97 20.45 -28.85
N ARG A 218 -17.12 20.76 -28.25
CA ARG A 218 -17.25 21.09 -26.81
C ARG A 218 -16.70 20.01 -25.88
N VAL A 219 -16.86 18.75 -26.26
CA VAL A 219 -16.33 17.60 -25.50
C VAL A 219 -14.81 17.65 -25.52
N ASP A 220 -14.21 17.73 -26.71
CA ASP A 220 -12.75 17.83 -26.90
C ASP A 220 -12.14 19.03 -26.14
N VAL A 221 -12.85 20.16 -26.04
CA VAL A 221 -12.38 21.31 -25.26
C VAL A 221 -12.33 21.00 -23.76
N ILE A 222 -13.35 20.36 -23.21
CA ILE A 222 -13.31 19.93 -21.80
C ILE A 222 -12.28 18.82 -21.57
N ASP A 223 -12.14 17.90 -22.53
CA ASP A 223 -11.17 16.80 -22.48
C ASP A 223 -9.71 17.27 -22.60
N SER A 224 -9.48 18.49 -23.10
CA SER A 224 -8.16 19.12 -23.14
C SER A 224 -7.64 19.53 -21.75
N LEU A 225 -8.50 19.58 -20.73
CA LEU A 225 -8.09 19.77 -19.34
C LEU A 225 -7.19 18.60 -18.91
N ALA A 226 -6.00 18.92 -18.43
CA ALA A 226 -5.00 17.94 -18.02
C ALA A 226 -4.50 18.23 -16.61
N PHE A 227 -4.74 17.30 -15.67
CA PHE A 227 -4.24 17.39 -14.30
C PHE A 227 -3.13 16.37 -14.07
N THR A 228 -2.08 16.76 -13.36
CA THR A 228 -0.88 15.93 -13.14
C THR A 228 -0.65 15.55 -11.68
N SER A 229 -1.68 15.67 -10.84
CA SER A 229 -1.62 15.33 -9.43
C SER A 229 -3.01 15.11 -8.83
N TYR A 230 -3.05 14.49 -7.65
CA TYR A 230 -4.22 14.54 -6.77
C TYR A 230 -4.43 15.96 -6.22
N GLY A 231 -5.68 16.39 -6.08
CA GLY A 231 -5.98 17.76 -5.68
C GLY A 231 -7.44 18.17 -5.82
N GLU A 232 -7.72 19.39 -5.38
CA GLU A 232 -8.93 20.14 -5.68
C GLU A 232 -8.63 21.15 -6.79
N TYR A 233 -9.51 21.21 -7.79
CA TYR A 233 -9.35 22.04 -8.98
C TYR A 233 -10.61 22.86 -9.19
N ALA A 234 -10.49 24.19 -9.15
CA ALA A 234 -11.56 25.09 -9.54
C ALA A 234 -11.59 25.16 -11.06
N LEU A 235 -12.77 24.92 -11.65
CA LEU A 235 -13.04 25.08 -13.07
C LEU A 235 -13.83 26.37 -13.27
N GLU A 236 -13.46 27.16 -14.27
CA GLU A 236 -14.24 28.31 -14.68
C GLU A 236 -14.34 28.34 -16.19
N MET A 237 -15.57 28.37 -16.71
CA MET A 237 -15.83 28.66 -18.10
C MET A 237 -16.55 29.99 -18.22
N LYS A 238 -15.96 30.95 -18.92
CA LYS A 238 -16.61 32.24 -19.23
C LYS A 238 -16.94 32.32 -20.71
N ALA A 239 -18.22 32.56 -20.99
CA ALA A 239 -18.71 32.82 -22.33
C ALA A 239 -18.94 34.33 -22.47
N TYR A 240 -18.19 34.97 -23.36
CA TYR A 240 -18.32 36.40 -23.67
C TYR A 240 -19.08 36.58 -24.98
N ASP A 241 -20.10 37.44 -24.95
CA ASP A 241 -20.72 38.05 -26.12
C ASP A 241 -20.26 39.52 -26.23
N TYR A 242 -20.71 40.22 -27.27
CA TYR A 242 -20.42 41.63 -27.53
C TYR A 242 -20.80 42.59 -26.39
N PHE A 243 -21.83 42.24 -25.62
CA PHE A 243 -22.43 43.15 -24.62
C PHE A 243 -22.53 42.55 -23.21
N SER A 244 -22.28 41.25 -23.05
CA SER A 244 -22.45 40.55 -21.78
C SER A 244 -21.57 39.31 -21.71
N SER A 245 -21.42 38.75 -20.50
CA SER A 245 -20.77 37.48 -20.30
C SER A 245 -21.56 36.61 -19.31
N ALA A 246 -21.43 35.30 -19.45
CA ALA A 246 -21.92 34.32 -18.48
C ALA A 246 -20.74 33.49 -17.96
N THR A 247 -20.78 33.11 -16.69
CA THR A 247 -19.76 32.28 -16.04
C THR A 247 -20.40 31.00 -15.54
N CYS A 248 -19.72 29.87 -15.77
CA CYS A 248 -20.06 28.58 -15.22
C CYS A 248 -18.88 28.09 -14.39
N ASP A 249 -19.06 28.13 -13.06
CA ASP A 249 -18.05 27.71 -12.09
C ASP A 249 -18.28 26.25 -11.69
N GLY A 250 -17.19 25.51 -11.52
CA GLY A 250 -17.19 24.12 -11.13
C GLY A 250 -16.02 23.77 -10.23
N CYS A 251 -16.06 22.56 -9.70
CA CYS A 251 -14.94 22.02 -8.94
C CYS A 251 -14.78 20.53 -9.24
N VAL A 252 -13.55 20.11 -9.50
CA VAL A 252 -13.15 18.71 -9.64
C VAL A 252 -12.21 18.36 -8.50
N THR A 253 -12.46 17.23 -7.83
CA THR A 253 -11.50 16.67 -6.88
C THR A 253 -10.96 15.35 -7.38
N ILE A 254 -9.67 15.12 -7.20
CA ILE A 254 -9.02 13.88 -7.58
C ILE A 254 -8.38 13.30 -6.33
N VAL A 255 -8.93 12.17 -5.87
CA VAL A 255 -8.58 11.54 -4.60
C VAL A 255 -7.88 10.22 -4.84
N ASP A 256 -6.76 10.05 -4.15
CA ASP A 256 -6.03 8.80 -4.08
C ASP A 256 -6.75 7.80 -3.16
N SER A 257 -7.18 6.67 -3.71
CA SER A 257 -7.66 5.51 -2.96
C SER A 257 -6.89 4.22 -3.28
N TYR A 258 -5.74 4.32 -3.97
CA TYR A 258 -4.93 3.16 -4.33
C TYR A 258 -3.69 3.10 -3.43
N ARG A 259 -3.66 2.11 -2.53
CA ARG A 259 -2.62 2.00 -1.50
C ARG A 259 -1.43 1.16 -1.97
N PRO A 260 -0.24 1.35 -1.37
CA PRO A 260 0.95 0.58 -1.72
C PRO A 260 0.72 -0.93 -1.57
N LYS A 261 1.21 -1.69 -2.55
CA LYS A 261 1.10 -3.16 -2.60
C LYS A 261 2.47 -3.81 -2.56
N ALA A 262 2.61 -4.83 -1.73
CA ALA A 262 3.79 -5.69 -1.72
C ALA A 262 3.91 -6.41 -3.08
N THR A 263 5.13 -6.50 -3.59
CA THR A 263 5.43 -7.30 -4.80
C THR A 263 6.00 -8.67 -4.46
N THR A 264 6.34 -8.88 -3.20
CA THR A 264 6.82 -10.14 -2.64
C THR A 264 5.84 -10.63 -1.59
N SER A 265 5.89 -11.92 -1.29
CA SER A 265 5.08 -12.51 -0.23
C SER A 265 5.72 -12.26 1.13
N CYS A 266 4.90 -12.10 2.17
CA CYS A 266 5.41 -12.12 3.54
C CYS A 266 6.01 -13.52 3.83
N PRO A 267 7.28 -13.61 4.27
CA PRO A 267 7.90 -14.88 4.60
C PRO A 267 7.19 -15.56 5.76
N SER A 268 7.30 -16.88 5.82
CA SER A 268 6.77 -17.68 6.92
C SER A 268 7.91 -18.24 7.75
N SER A 269 7.79 -18.14 9.07
CA SER A 269 8.73 -18.77 10.00
C SER A 269 8.77 -20.29 9.82
N PHE A 270 9.83 -20.91 10.32
CA PHE A 270 10.05 -22.35 10.23
C PHE A 270 10.43 -22.96 11.58
N CYS A 271 10.21 -24.28 11.70
CA CYS A 271 10.54 -25.07 12.88
C CYS A 271 11.29 -26.33 12.54
N ASP A 272 12.06 -26.81 13.51
CA ASP A 272 12.55 -28.18 13.56
C ASP A 272 11.93 -28.94 14.75
N TYR A 273 12.12 -30.26 14.75
CA TYR A 273 11.53 -31.16 15.74
C TYR A 273 12.10 -30.98 17.17
N VAL A 274 13.07 -30.08 17.37
CA VAL A 274 13.78 -29.92 18.65
C VAL A 274 12.89 -29.26 19.70
N SER A 275 11.98 -28.36 19.30
CA SER A 275 11.15 -27.61 20.26
C SER A 275 10.02 -28.42 20.93
N LYS A 276 9.66 -29.61 20.41
CA LYS A 276 8.48 -30.40 20.84
C LYS A 276 7.17 -29.59 20.99
N THR A 277 7.09 -28.39 20.39
CA THR A 277 5.90 -27.54 20.48
C THR A 277 4.86 -28.02 19.47
N THR A 278 3.66 -28.31 19.95
CA THR A 278 2.53 -28.62 19.06
C THR A 278 2.16 -27.33 18.32
N GLY A 279 2.36 -27.28 17.01
CA GLY A 279 1.95 -26.12 16.19
C GLY A 279 2.99 -25.02 15.96
N CYS A 280 4.28 -25.24 16.29
CA CYS A 280 5.38 -24.34 15.88
C CYS A 280 5.18 -22.87 16.30
N HIS A 281 4.80 -22.62 17.57
CA HIS A 281 4.61 -21.24 18.06
C HIS A 281 5.22 -21.03 19.47
N PRO A 282 6.14 -20.05 19.64
CA PRO A 282 6.83 -19.33 18.57
C PRO A 282 7.69 -20.28 17.73
N ALA A 283 7.88 -19.95 16.46
CA ALA A 283 8.64 -20.78 15.55
C ALA A 283 10.11 -20.84 16.01
N THR A 284 10.52 -22.00 16.52
CA THR A 284 11.81 -22.19 17.20
C THR A 284 12.57 -23.30 16.52
N VAL A 285 13.83 -23.02 16.21
CA VAL A 285 14.77 -23.96 15.60
C VAL A 285 16.06 -24.00 16.41
N GLU A 286 16.75 -25.12 16.34
CA GLU A 286 18.07 -25.29 16.92
C GLU A 286 19.08 -24.35 16.26
N LEU A 287 19.99 -23.79 17.05
CA LEU A 287 21.01 -22.85 16.58
C LEU A 287 22.14 -23.62 15.89
N THR A 288 21.92 -23.89 14.60
CA THR A 288 22.92 -24.43 13.69
C THR A 288 23.31 -23.37 12.65
N THR A 289 24.46 -23.54 11.99
CA THR A 289 24.85 -22.61 10.91
C THR A 289 23.84 -22.58 9.77
N ALA A 290 23.20 -23.72 9.46
CA ALA A 290 22.17 -23.79 8.42
C ALA A 290 20.89 -23.06 8.84
N ASN A 291 20.39 -23.30 10.06
CA ASN A 291 19.18 -22.67 10.56
C ASN A 291 19.36 -21.15 10.76
N MET A 292 20.54 -20.68 11.19
CA MET A 292 20.84 -19.25 11.23
C MET A 292 20.75 -18.61 9.85
N ALA A 293 21.37 -19.22 8.83
CA ALA A 293 21.31 -18.72 7.47
C ALA A 293 19.87 -18.67 6.94
N THR A 294 19.07 -19.72 7.15
CA THR A 294 17.66 -19.73 6.75
C THR A 294 16.84 -18.65 7.49
N ALA A 295 17.09 -18.42 8.79
CA ALA A 295 16.41 -17.37 9.53
C ALA A 295 16.82 -15.96 9.05
N ASP A 296 18.08 -15.78 8.66
CA ASP A 296 18.62 -14.54 8.09
C ASP A 296 18.01 -14.26 6.72
N ASP A 297 17.93 -15.27 5.84
CA ASP A 297 17.25 -15.18 4.55
C ASP A 297 15.77 -14.76 4.71
N LEU A 298 15.06 -15.27 5.73
CA LEU A 298 13.68 -14.84 6.03
C LEU A 298 13.60 -13.38 6.51
N ALA A 299 14.62 -12.89 7.21
CA ALA A 299 14.68 -11.48 7.60
C ALA A 299 14.89 -10.57 6.38
N ASP A 300 15.70 -11.01 5.41
CA ASP A 300 15.88 -10.31 4.13
C ASP A 300 14.58 -10.33 3.30
N ASP A 301 13.92 -11.48 3.17
CA ASP A 301 12.61 -11.59 2.50
C ASP A 301 11.55 -10.66 3.15
N PHE A 302 11.60 -10.53 4.48
CA PHE A 302 10.72 -9.61 5.22
C PHE A 302 11.05 -8.15 4.91
N LEU A 303 12.32 -7.79 4.79
CA LEU A 303 12.73 -6.44 4.37
C LEU A 303 12.28 -6.16 2.92
N ASP A 304 12.35 -7.15 2.03
CA ASP A 304 11.89 -7.03 0.65
C ASP A 304 10.38 -6.80 0.54
N PHE A 305 9.57 -7.40 1.43
CA PHE A 305 8.11 -7.15 1.50
C PHE A 305 7.79 -5.65 1.52
N HIS A 306 8.54 -4.88 2.31
CA HIS A 306 8.34 -3.43 2.37
C HIS A 306 9.21 -2.67 1.38
N GLY A 307 10.44 -3.14 1.11
CA GLY A 307 11.45 -2.44 0.33
C GLY A 307 11.13 -2.42 -1.16
N LEU A 308 10.47 -3.47 -1.65
CA LEU A 308 10.10 -3.64 -3.06
C LEU A 308 8.64 -3.29 -3.34
N ALA A 309 7.85 -2.96 -2.30
CA ALA A 309 6.46 -2.56 -2.45
C ALA A 309 6.30 -1.39 -3.44
N LYS A 310 5.31 -1.51 -4.32
CA LYS A 310 5.02 -0.51 -5.36
C LYS A 310 3.74 0.22 -5.05
N ASN A 311 3.64 1.44 -5.57
CA ASN A 311 2.38 2.15 -5.65
C ASN A 311 2.18 2.77 -7.05
N ASP A 312 1.15 3.57 -7.25
CA ASP A 312 0.89 4.29 -8.49
C ASP A 312 1.87 5.46 -8.73
N ALA A 313 1.85 6.01 -9.95
CA ALA A 313 2.73 7.09 -10.37
C ALA A 313 2.46 8.46 -9.71
N CYS A 314 1.27 8.66 -9.14
CA CYS A 314 0.88 9.86 -8.40
C CYS A 314 1.12 9.75 -6.88
N SER A 315 1.54 8.58 -6.39
CA SER A 315 1.65 8.27 -4.97
C SER A 315 2.49 9.27 -4.18
N GLU A 316 2.08 9.53 -2.95
CA GLU A 316 2.82 10.36 -2.02
C GLU A 316 3.91 9.55 -1.28
N SER A 317 4.60 10.24 -0.36
CA SER A 317 5.55 9.61 0.55
C SER A 317 4.91 8.51 1.41
N ARG A 318 5.63 7.40 1.56
CA ARG A 318 5.29 6.28 2.45
C ARG A 318 5.33 6.70 3.92
N CYS A 319 4.49 6.06 4.72
CA CYS A 319 4.38 6.25 6.18
C CYS A 319 4.17 4.93 6.91
N ASP A 320 4.78 3.87 6.38
CA ASP A 320 4.70 2.51 6.89
C ASP A 320 4.89 2.41 8.42
N VAL A 321 4.18 1.48 9.03
CA VAL A 321 4.47 1.06 10.42
C VAL A 321 5.56 0.01 10.36
N LYS A 322 6.61 0.15 11.19
CA LYS A 322 7.76 -0.75 11.23
C LYS A 322 8.21 -0.96 12.65
N THR A 323 8.19 -2.21 13.13
CA THR A 323 8.61 -2.54 14.50
C THR A 323 9.47 -3.80 14.53
N LEU A 324 10.47 -3.78 15.41
CA LEU A 324 11.29 -4.94 15.76
C LEU A 324 11.31 -5.08 17.27
N ASP A 325 10.86 -6.23 17.75
CA ASP A 325 10.99 -6.65 19.13
C ASP A 325 11.97 -7.84 19.21
N LYS A 326 12.94 -7.75 20.12
CA LYS A 326 13.97 -8.77 20.32
C LYS A 326 13.91 -9.31 21.75
N ARG A 327 13.89 -10.63 21.88
CA ARG A 327 14.21 -11.36 23.12
C ARG A 327 15.58 -11.97 22.92
N ASP A 328 16.60 -11.44 23.57
CA ASP A 328 17.95 -11.96 23.41
C ASP A 328 18.24 -13.14 24.35
N PHE A 329 19.41 -13.77 24.21
CA PHE A 329 19.86 -14.82 25.12
C PHE A 329 19.75 -14.38 26.58
N TYR A 330 19.21 -15.27 27.42
CA TYR A 330 18.97 -15.08 28.85
C TYR A 330 17.89 -14.06 29.22
N GLU A 331 17.26 -13.38 28.26
CA GLU A 331 16.18 -12.44 28.53
C GLU A 331 14.84 -13.16 28.71
N SER A 332 14.04 -12.73 29.68
CA SER A 332 12.75 -13.35 29.98
C SER A 332 11.62 -12.94 29.02
N GLY A 333 11.81 -11.87 28.23
CA GLY A 333 10.76 -11.31 27.39
C GLY A 333 11.29 -10.42 26.26
N TYR A 334 10.38 -10.01 25.40
CA TYR A 334 10.67 -9.12 24.28
C TYR A 334 10.91 -7.68 24.73
N SER A 335 11.83 -7.01 24.06
CA SER A 335 12.09 -5.58 24.19
C SER A 335 12.12 -4.94 22.80
N SER A 336 11.54 -3.73 22.71
CA SER A 336 11.55 -2.98 21.45
C SER A 336 12.95 -2.46 21.16
N VAL A 337 13.42 -2.69 19.94
CA VAL A 337 14.74 -2.28 19.47
C VAL A 337 14.62 -1.55 18.12
N ALA A 338 15.71 -0.91 17.68
CA ALA A 338 15.70 -0.18 16.42
C ALA A 338 15.39 -1.12 15.24
N TYR A 339 14.47 -0.73 14.36
CA TYR A 339 14.08 -1.51 13.19
C TYR A 339 15.24 -1.83 12.25
N SER A 340 16.30 -1.00 12.23
CA SER A 340 17.53 -1.29 11.48
C SER A 340 18.25 -2.57 11.94
N GLY A 341 17.89 -3.13 13.10
CA GLY A 341 18.42 -4.40 13.60
C GLY A 341 17.80 -5.65 12.97
N VAL A 342 16.84 -5.52 12.05
CA VAL A 342 16.22 -6.69 11.38
C VAL A 342 17.28 -7.52 10.66
N SER A 343 18.12 -6.87 9.84
CA SER A 343 19.17 -7.53 9.03
C SER A 343 20.34 -8.09 9.83
N THR A 344 20.36 -7.89 11.15
CA THR A 344 21.41 -8.43 12.04
C THR A 344 20.83 -9.31 13.13
N CYS A 345 19.51 -9.55 13.11
CA CYS A 345 18.90 -10.38 14.14
C CYS A 345 19.43 -11.82 14.08
N PHE A 346 19.54 -12.38 12.88
CA PHE A 346 19.95 -13.77 12.66
C PHE A 346 21.32 -13.90 11.96
N ASP A 347 21.95 -12.77 11.60
CA ASP A 347 23.32 -12.74 11.10
C ASP A 347 24.23 -13.56 12.02
N LYS A 348 24.94 -14.51 11.42
CA LYS A 348 25.78 -15.48 12.11
C LYS A 348 26.79 -14.81 13.06
N ASN A 349 27.45 -13.74 12.61
CA ASN A 349 28.50 -13.12 13.41
C ASN A 349 27.89 -12.37 14.61
N THR A 350 26.82 -11.63 14.37
CA THR A 350 26.09 -10.88 15.41
C THR A 350 25.48 -11.81 16.44
N VAL A 351 24.86 -12.92 16.03
CA VAL A 351 24.30 -13.92 16.95
C VAL A 351 25.36 -14.48 17.89
N TRP A 352 26.53 -14.87 17.35
CA TRP A 352 27.60 -15.38 18.20
C TRP A 352 28.25 -14.31 19.07
N ASP A 353 28.47 -13.11 18.55
CA ASP A 353 29.03 -12.00 19.33
C ASP A 353 28.11 -11.61 20.50
N ASP A 354 26.79 -11.51 20.23
CA ASP A 354 25.75 -11.24 21.23
C ASP A 354 25.70 -12.32 22.34
N PHE A 355 26.01 -13.58 22.02
CA PHE A 355 26.11 -14.65 23.01
C PHE A 355 27.41 -14.60 23.83
N LEU A 356 28.55 -14.52 23.14
CA LEU A 356 29.89 -14.58 23.74
C LEU A 356 30.20 -13.38 24.64
N CYS A 357 29.62 -12.21 24.33
CA CYS A 357 29.81 -11.00 25.12
C CYS A 357 29.04 -11.00 26.46
N LYS A 358 28.04 -11.88 26.64
CA LYS A 358 27.24 -11.93 27.87
C LYS A 358 28.05 -12.50 29.01
N ALA A 359 28.23 -11.74 30.10
CA ALA A 359 28.90 -12.27 31.30
C ALA A 359 28.22 -13.55 31.82
N LYS A 360 26.90 -13.67 31.67
CA LYS A 360 26.13 -14.85 32.09
C LYS A 360 26.49 -16.12 31.32
N SER A 361 26.98 -16.04 30.07
CA SER A 361 27.38 -17.25 29.33
C SER A 361 28.63 -17.94 29.87
N LYS A 362 29.36 -17.27 30.77
CA LYS A 362 30.59 -17.76 31.40
C LYS A 362 30.45 -18.17 32.86
N VAL A 363 29.24 -18.02 33.42
CA VAL A 363 28.99 -18.38 34.81
C VAL A 363 28.95 -19.90 34.89
N ASN A 364 29.62 -20.49 35.87
CA ASN A 364 29.53 -21.93 36.11
C ASN A 364 28.10 -22.30 36.59
N PRO A 365 27.27 -23.00 35.79
CA PRO A 365 25.91 -23.37 36.19
C PRO A 365 25.89 -24.44 37.27
N LEU A 366 27.02 -25.10 37.52
CA LEU A 366 27.16 -26.20 38.46
C LEU A 366 27.55 -25.72 39.86
N ALA A 367 27.91 -24.44 40.04
CA ALA A 367 28.36 -23.92 41.32
C ALA A 367 27.21 -23.27 42.11
N VAL A 368 26.84 -23.86 43.25
CA VAL A 368 25.90 -23.26 44.23
C VAL A 368 26.63 -22.25 45.12
N SER A 369 27.89 -22.53 45.43
CA SER A 369 28.85 -21.63 46.08
C SER A 369 30.26 -21.95 45.58
N ALA A 370 31.29 -21.24 46.07
CA ALA A 370 32.67 -21.47 45.64
C ALA A 370 33.08 -22.95 45.75
N ASP A 371 32.67 -23.65 46.83
CA ASP A 371 33.07 -25.03 47.10
C ASP A 371 31.93 -26.04 47.02
N ALA A 372 30.75 -25.64 46.51
CA ALA A 372 29.56 -26.50 46.50
C ALA A 372 28.99 -26.68 45.10
N CYS A 373 28.78 -27.94 44.70
CA CYS A 373 28.20 -28.30 43.40
C CYS A 373 26.67 -28.45 43.48
N ASP A 374 25.99 -28.09 42.40
CA ASP A 374 24.58 -28.36 42.17
C ASP A 374 24.37 -29.88 42.04
N ASN A 375 23.54 -30.44 42.92
CA ASN A 375 23.30 -31.87 42.97
C ASN A 375 22.09 -32.34 42.13
N THR A 376 21.51 -31.48 41.29
CA THR A 376 20.36 -31.78 40.43
C THR A 376 20.75 -32.37 39.08
N ASP A 377 19.82 -33.09 38.46
CA ASP A 377 20.00 -33.68 37.13
C ASP A 377 19.94 -32.64 35.99
N HIS A 378 19.35 -31.47 36.26
CA HIS A 378 19.16 -30.39 35.28
C HIS A 378 19.53 -29.02 35.90
N PRO A 379 20.83 -28.73 36.05
CA PRO A 379 21.31 -27.45 36.62
C PRO A 379 20.98 -26.24 35.74
N VAL A 380 20.63 -26.46 34.47
CA VAL A 380 20.28 -25.42 33.51
C VAL A 380 18.81 -25.53 33.07
N PRO A 381 18.01 -24.46 33.18
CA PRO A 381 16.65 -24.44 32.66
C PRO A 381 16.62 -24.60 31.13
N ALA A 382 15.81 -25.53 30.64
CA ALA A 382 15.61 -25.74 29.21
C ALA A 382 15.13 -24.44 28.52
N GLY A 383 15.76 -24.12 27.39
CA GLY A 383 15.37 -22.98 26.57
C GLY A 383 15.91 -21.62 27.03
N GLN A 384 16.71 -21.53 28.10
CA GLN A 384 17.20 -20.22 28.56
C GLN A 384 18.09 -19.49 27.53
N CYS A 385 18.77 -20.23 26.67
CA CYS A 385 19.53 -19.70 25.55
C CYS A 385 18.70 -19.64 24.27
N THR A 386 17.52 -19.02 24.35
CA THR A 386 16.69 -18.76 23.17
C THR A 386 16.73 -17.30 22.80
N ARG A 387 17.17 -17.00 21.59
CA ARG A 387 17.04 -15.68 20.95
C ARG A 387 15.84 -15.68 20.04
N CYS A 388 15.02 -14.63 20.06
CA CYS A 388 13.90 -14.45 19.15
C CYS A 388 13.84 -13.02 18.62
N CYS A 389 13.41 -12.87 17.37
CA CYS A 389 12.99 -11.60 16.82
C CYS A 389 11.58 -11.70 16.28
N LYS A 390 10.79 -10.68 16.63
CA LYS A 390 9.45 -10.44 16.13
C LYS A 390 9.46 -9.14 15.33
N MET A 391 9.15 -9.26 14.05
CA MET A 391 9.19 -8.21 13.05
C MET A 391 7.79 -7.97 12.56
N HIS A 392 7.43 -6.70 12.36
CA HIS A 392 6.12 -6.34 11.85
C HIS A 392 6.22 -5.11 10.96
N THR A 393 5.54 -5.18 9.82
CA THR A 393 5.38 -4.06 8.87
C THR A 393 3.94 -3.97 8.37
N GLU A 394 3.40 -2.75 8.33
CA GLU A 394 2.18 -2.39 7.59
C GLU A 394 2.55 -1.39 6.49
N LEU A 395 2.25 -1.70 5.23
CA LEU A 395 2.50 -0.79 4.12
C LEU A 395 1.46 0.35 4.14
N LYS A 396 1.93 1.59 4.25
CA LYS A 396 1.07 2.78 4.30
C LYS A 396 1.65 3.92 3.51
N GLU A 397 0.77 4.82 3.12
CA GLU A 397 1.13 6.11 2.55
C GLU A 397 0.30 7.24 3.12
N TRP A 398 0.84 8.44 2.96
CA TRP A 398 0.08 9.64 3.18
C TRP A 398 -0.84 9.89 1.99
N TRP A 399 -2.06 10.34 2.26
CA TRP A 399 -2.98 10.79 1.23
C TRP A 399 -3.93 11.84 1.80
N THR A 400 -4.65 12.53 0.93
CA THR A 400 -5.55 13.63 1.30
C THR A 400 -6.93 13.40 0.67
N ASP A 401 -7.98 13.47 1.51
CA ASP A 401 -9.38 13.37 1.08
C ASP A 401 -9.86 14.73 0.57
N TYR A 402 -9.58 15.02 -0.70
CA TYR A 402 -9.96 16.28 -1.35
C TYR A 402 -11.48 16.37 -1.56
N LYS A 403 -12.07 17.47 -1.12
CA LYS A 403 -13.49 17.77 -1.24
C LYS A 403 -13.67 19.23 -1.61
N CYS A 404 -14.55 19.49 -2.56
CA CYS A 404 -14.85 20.85 -3.00
C CYS A 404 -15.36 21.72 -1.84
N GLY A 405 -14.80 22.92 -1.70
CA GLY A 405 -15.19 23.88 -0.67
C GLY A 405 -14.65 23.57 0.73
N VAL A 406 -13.56 22.79 0.82
CA VAL A 406 -12.86 22.51 2.08
C VAL A 406 -11.50 23.17 2.07
N ASP A 407 -11.38 24.32 2.77
CA ASP A 407 -10.16 25.15 2.79
C ASP A 407 -8.92 24.47 3.40
N SER A 408 -9.06 23.32 4.07
CA SER A 408 -7.96 22.63 4.76
C SER A 408 -8.22 21.13 4.84
N PRO A 409 -8.02 20.39 3.73
CA PRO A 409 -8.23 18.95 3.72
C PRO A 409 -7.22 18.24 4.62
N THR A 410 -7.67 17.19 5.31
CA THR A 410 -6.85 16.48 6.30
C THR A 410 -6.00 15.41 5.61
N ARG A 411 -4.68 15.51 5.80
CA ARG A 411 -3.73 14.48 5.36
C ARG A 411 -3.70 13.33 6.37
N THR A 412 -3.89 12.10 5.88
CA THR A 412 -3.98 10.89 6.72
C THR A 412 -3.00 9.83 6.22
N CYS A 413 -2.42 9.06 7.16
CA CYS A 413 -1.57 7.92 6.85
C CYS A 413 -2.40 6.64 6.93
N SER A 414 -2.53 5.90 5.83
CA SER A 414 -3.29 4.64 5.81
C SER A 414 -2.75 3.65 4.78
N GLY A 415 -3.19 2.40 4.88
CA GLY A 415 -2.85 1.32 3.98
C GLY A 415 -3.94 0.26 3.99
N ASP A 416 -3.82 -0.72 3.10
CA ASP A 416 -4.79 -1.80 3.01
C ASP A 416 -4.52 -2.89 4.06
N ALA A 417 -5.59 -3.46 4.64
CA ALA A 417 -5.47 -4.41 5.74
C ALA A 417 -4.67 -5.68 5.39
N ASP A 418 -4.69 -6.08 4.12
CA ASP A 418 -3.97 -7.25 3.60
C ASP A 418 -2.50 -6.96 3.27
N GLN A 419 -2.03 -5.71 3.43
CA GLN A 419 -0.65 -5.30 3.19
C GLN A 419 0.14 -5.22 4.50
N THR A 420 0.04 -6.30 5.27
CA THR A 420 0.71 -6.49 6.56
C THR A 420 1.61 -7.71 6.47
N CYS A 421 2.78 -7.63 7.11
CA CYS A 421 3.69 -8.76 7.25
C CYS A 421 4.19 -8.88 8.69
N ASP A 422 4.03 -10.08 9.25
CA ASP A 422 4.46 -10.46 10.58
C ASP A 422 5.41 -11.65 10.48
N LEU A 423 6.59 -11.55 11.08
CA LEU A 423 7.57 -12.63 11.15
C LEU A 423 8.07 -12.79 12.59
N GLU A 424 7.92 -13.97 13.17
CA GLU A 424 8.49 -14.31 14.48
C GLU A 424 9.33 -15.58 14.36
N GLN A 425 10.64 -15.47 14.54
CA GLN A 425 11.57 -16.60 14.45
C GLN A 425 12.50 -16.62 15.67
N CYS A 426 12.75 -17.81 16.20
CA CYS A 426 13.61 -18.06 17.35
C CYS A 426 14.72 -19.05 17.02
N LEU A 427 15.90 -18.82 17.60
CA LEU A 427 17.06 -19.70 17.62
C LEU A 427 17.28 -20.19 19.05
N LEU A 428 17.24 -21.50 19.25
CA LEU A 428 17.51 -22.18 20.51
C LEU A 428 18.91 -22.78 20.50
N MET A 429 19.76 -22.34 21.42
CA MET A 429 21.05 -22.95 21.66
C MET A 429 20.95 -23.98 22.79
N ASN A 430 21.45 -25.18 22.54
CA ASN A 430 21.66 -26.25 23.52
C ASN A 430 23.16 -26.44 23.75
N GLY A 431 23.55 -27.07 24.88
CA GLY A 431 24.96 -27.33 25.19
C GLY A 431 25.72 -28.08 24.09
N ASP A 432 25.09 -29.05 23.42
CA ASP A 432 25.66 -29.81 22.31
C ASP A 432 25.74 -29.03 20.98
N THR A 433 24.91 -28.00 20.81
CA THR A 433 25.07 -27.04 19.70
C THR A 433 26.20 -26.05 19.94
N LEU A 434 26.48 -25.73 21.20
CA LEU A 434 27.50 -24.78 21.59
C LEU A 434 28.88 -25.42 21.66
N ALA A 435 28.98 -26.62 22.24
CA ALA A 435 30.26 -27.24 22.55
C ALA A 435 30.27 -28.75 22.28
N THR A 436 31.38 -29.22 21.73
CA THR A 436 31.75 -30.64 21.68
C THR A 436 32.78 -30.90 22.76
N VAL A 437 32.53 -31.90 23.61
CA VAL A 437 33.42 -32.28 24.71
C VAL A 437 33.72 -33.78 24.68
N THR A 438 34.86 -34.17 25.23
CA THR A 438 35.18 -35.58 25.47
C THR A 438 35.80 -35.76 26.84
N ALA A 439 35.54 -36.90 27.47
CA ALA A 439 36.27 -37.39 28.64
C ALA A 439 36.67 -38.83 28.37
N ALA A 440 37.96 -39.15 28.47
CA ALA A 440 38.50 -40.47 28.18
C ALA A 440 39.61 -40.82 29.17
N ILE A 441 39.79 -42.12 29.46
CA ILE A 441 40.91 -42.57 30.29
C ILE A 441 42.22 -42.21 29.60
N ASN A 442 43.15 -41.61 30.35
CA ASN A 442 44.46 -41.21 29.84
C ASN A 442 45.22 -42.40 29.25
N GLN A 443 45.90 -42.20 28.13
CA GLN A 443 46.57 -43.27 27.38
C GLN A 443 47.61 -44.04 28.20
N ASP A 444 48.33 -43.38 29.11
CA ASP A 444 49.31 -44.02 29.98
C ASP A 444 48.62 -44.91 31.02
N VAL A 445 47.50 -44.44 31.56
CA VAL A 445 46.64 -45.21 32.48
C VAL A 445 46.00 -46.41 31.79
N GLN A 446 45.60 -46.29 30.53
CA GLN A 446 45.13 -47.43 29.73
C GLN A 446 46.24 -48.48 29.56
N THR A 447 47.48 -48.03 29.34
CA THR A 447 48.66 -48.91 29.15
C THR A 447 49.00 -49.64 30.44
N GLU A 448 48.98 -48.95 31.58
CA GLU A 448 49.16 -49.55 32.90
C GLU A 448 48.05 -50.57 33.19
N SER A 449 46.80 -50.19 32.94
CA SER A 449 45.65 -51.08 33.11
C SER A 449 45.79 -52.36 32.27
N GLN A 450 46.28 -52.24 31.04
CA GLN A 450 46.53 -53.39 30.17
C GLN A 450 47.63 -54.32 30.72
N SER A 451 48.64 -53.77 31.38
CA SER A 451 49.69 -54.54 32.07
C SER A 451 49.10 -55.32 33.24
N VAL A 452 48.25 -54.69 34.06
CA VAL A 452 47.54 -55.35 35.17
C VAL A 452 46.67 -56.49 34.63
N LEU A 453 45.87 -56.21 33.60
CA LEU A 453 44.98 -57.20 32.97
C LEU A 453 45.71 -58.41 32.38
N SER A 454 47.00 -58.28 32.03
CA SER A 454 47.79 -59.42 31.53
C SER A 454 48.13 -60.47 32.61
N HIS A 455 47.93 -60.13 33.88
CA HIS A 455 48.22 -60.99 35.04
C HIS A 455 46.98 -61.58 35.72
N VAL A 456 45.78 -61.29 35.21
CA VAL A 456 44.50 -61.79 35.75
C VAL A 456 43.73 -62.59 34.69
N GLU A 457 42.82 -63.46 35.12
CA GLU A 457 41.96 -64.19 34.18
C GLU A 457 41.03 -63.21 33.43
N GLN A 458 40.87 -63.41 32.12
CA GLN A 458 40.10 -62.50 31.28
C GLN A 458 38.60 -62.67 31.52
N GLU A 459 37.98 -61.75 32.25
CA GLU A 459 36.53 -61.70 32.51
C GLU A 459 35.80 -60.62 31.69
N GLY A 460 36.29 -60.29 30.50
CA GLY A 460 35.68 -59.26 29.64
C GLY A 460 35.97 -57.81 30.06
N TYR A 461 36.99 -57.60 30.91
CA TYR A 461 37.51 -56.28 31.26
C TYR A 461 38.02 -55.50 30.04
N GLN A 462 37.92 -54.18 30.09
CA GLN A 462 38.39 -53.28 29.04
C GLN A 462 39.04 -52.03 29.65
N THR A 463 39.87 -51.34 28.89
CA THR A 463 40.69 -50.20 29.38
C THR A 463 40.19 -48.83 28.92
N VAL A 464 39.14 -48.78 28.09
CA VAL A 464 38.60 -47.53 27.53
C VAL A 464 37.57 -46.85 28.44
N THR A 465 36.96 -47.59 29.37
CA THR A 465 36.04 -47.08 30.41
C THR A 465 36.31 -47.67 31.79
N GLN A 466 37.35 -48.49 31.98
CA GLN A 466 37.75 -49.00 33.29
C GLN A 466 39.24 -48.80 33.49
N VAL A 467 39.62 -48.34 34.69
CA VAL A 467 41.01 -48.23 35.15
C VAL A 467 41.29 -49.46 36.02
N HIS A 468 42.36 -50.19 35.72
CA HIS A 468 42.78 -51.37 36.47
C HIS A 468 44.12 -51.10 37.13
N HIS A 469 44.18 -51.28 38.45
CA HIS A 469 45.39 -51.05 39.24
C HIS A 469 45.64 -52.23 40.16
N ALA A 470 46.92 -52.63 40.29
CA ALA A 470 47.33 -53.70 41.19
C ALA A 470 47.72 -53.11 42.55
N LEU A 471 47.20 -53.68 43.64
CA LEU A 471 47.54 -53.28 45.00
C LEU A 471 48.50 -54.29 45.64
N ASP A 472 49.46 -53.79 46.42
CA ASP A 472 50.46 -54.60 47.13
C ASP A 472 49.95 -55.09 48.50
N CYS A 473 48.75 -55.67 48.55
CA CYS A 473 48.22 -56.21 49.80
C CYS A 473 47.23 -57.37 49.60
N THR A 474 46.88 -58.07 50.69
CA THR A 474 46.04 -59.28 50.60
C THR A 474 44.54 -59.02 50.66
N SER A 475 44.09 -57.83 51.09
CA SER A 475 42.67 -57.43 51.10
C SER A 475 42.47 -55.92 51.16
N PHE A 476 41.48 -55.37 50.44
CA PHE A 476 41.09 -53.96 50.51
C PHE A 476 40.83 -53.50 51.96
N GLY A 477 41.43 -52.38 52.36
CA GLY A 477 41.34 -51.84 53.72
C GLY A 477 42.08 -52.62 54.81
N GLY A 478 42.97 -53.56 54.44
CA GLY A 478 43.85 -54.27 55.38
C GLY A 478 45.09 -53.46 55.79
N ASP A 479 45.78 -53.91 56.84
CA ASP A 479 46.97 -53.25 57.40
C ASP A 479 48.29 -53.84 56.85
N ASP A 480 48.23 -54.77 55.90
CA ASP A 480 49.35 -55.59 55.44
C ASP A 480 50.07 -55.05 54.19
N GLY A 481 49.77 -53.82 53.79
CA GLY A 481 50.38 -53.13 52.66
C GLY A 481 49.65 -51.83 52.32
N THR A 482 49.81 -51.34 51.09
CA THR A 482 49.01 -50.22 50.56
C THR A 482 47.73 -50.79 49.94
N CYS A 483 46.63 -50.71 50.68
CA CYS A 483 45.34 -51.32 50.31
C CYS A 483 44.31 -50.34 49.76
N ASP A 484 44.74 -49.14 49.40
CA ASP A 484 43.97 -48.10 48.76
C ASP A 484 44.72 -47.59 47.53
N PHE A 485 43.95 -47.10 46.56
CA PHE A 485 44.50 -46.37 45.42
C PHE A 485 44.16 -44.90 45.61
N SER A 486 45.15 -44.03 45.49
CA SER A 486 44.94 -42.58 45.61
C SER A 486 45.45 -41.88 44.35
N ALA A 487 44.58 -41.11 43.70
CA ALA A 487 44.90 -40.38 42.47
C ALA A 487 43.99 -39.17 42.31
N LYS A 488 44.45 -38.16 41.57
CA LYS A 488 43.58 -37.07 41.11
C LYS A 488 42.80 -37.52 39.89
N LEU A 489 41.58 -37.02 39.71
CA LEU A 489 40.81 -37.37 38.52
C LEU A 489 41.49 -36.87 37.23
N SER A 490 42.20 -35.74 37.28
CA SER A 490 42.99 -35.24 36.14
C SER A 490 44.19 -36.11 35.76
N GLU A 491 44.68 -36.98 36.66
CA GLU A 491 45.74 -37.96 36.37
C GLU A 491 45.17 -39.20 35.66
N LEU A 492 43.87 -39.46 35.83
CA LEU A 492 43.18 -40.62 35.28
C LEU A 492 42.47 -40.32 33.96
N ILE A 493 41.93 -39.11 33.81
CA ILE A 493 40.99 -38.75 32.74
C ILE A 493 41.46 -37.51 31.97
N ASP A 494 41.66 -37.69 30.67
CA ASP A 494 41.87 -36.61 29.72
C ASP A 494 40.52 -36.04 29.26
N THR A 495 40.45 -34.71 29.19
CA THR A 495 39.26 -33.98 28.74
C THR A 495 39.59 -33.10 27.55
N THR A 496 38.73 -33.09 26.54
CA THR A 496 38.79 -32.11 25.45
C THR A 496 37.50 -31.29 25.40
N GLN A 497 37.61 -30.07 24.91
CA GLN A 497 36.49 -29.14 24.77
C GLN A 497 36.73 -28.22 23.58
N GLN A 498 35.70 -28.04 22.75
CA GLN A 498 35.73 -27.18 21.58
C GLN A 498 34.36 -26.52 21.42
N LEU A 499 34.35 -25.21 21.20
CA LEU A 499 33.12 -24.49 20.85
C LEU A 499 32.82 -24.58 19.35
N ALA A 500 31.54 -24.48 18.99
CA ALA A 500 31.07 -24.36 17.61
C ALA A 500 31.52 -23.05 16.93
N VAL A 501 31.94 -22.06 17.72
CA VAL A 501 32.49 -20.77 17.28
C VAL A 501 33.81 -20.48 17.98
N ASN A 502 34.73 -19.79 17.31
CA ASN A 502 35.95 -19.32 17.96
C ASN A 502 35.62 -18.14 18.90
N PRO A 503 35.86 -18.26 20.22
CA PRO A 503 35.52 -17.19 21.17
C PRO A 503 36.37 -15.92 20.97
N GLY A 504 37.52 -16.00 20.28
CA GLY A 504 38.33 -14.84 19.95
C GLY A 504 38.75 -14.02 21.19
N SER A 505 38.45 -12.73 21.19
CA SER A 505 38.74 -11.84 22.33
C SER A 505 37.75 -11.97 23.49
N HIS A 506 36.68 -12.77 23.36
CA HIS A 506 35.66 -12.88 24.40
C HIS A 506 36.06 -13.83 25.53
N GLY A 507 37.05 -14.71 25.33
CA GLY A 507 37.52 -15.61 26.38
C GLY A 507 38.12 -16.91 25.86
N ALA A 508 38.41 -17.82 26.77
CA ALA A 508 38.85 -19.18 26.46
C ALA A 508 37.64 -20.12 26.38
N VAL A 509 37.81 -21.27 25.71
CA VAL A 509 36.76 -22.32 25.66
C VAL A 509 36.34 -22.78 27.06
N GLY A 510 37.28 -22.84 28.00
CA GLY A 510 37.02 -23.24 29.39
C GLY A 510 36.16 -22.27 30.18
N ASP A 511 35.96 -21.05 29.67
CA ASP A 511 35.06 -20.10 30.31
C ASP A 511 33.58 -20.49 30.13
N TYR A 512 33.25 -21.38 29.18
CA TYR A 512 31.88 -21.72 28.80
C TYR A 512 31.49 -23.17 29.09
N VAL A 513 32.48 -24.05 29.34
CA VAL A 513 32.28 -25.48 29.57
C VAL A 513 32.76 -25.80 30.98
N HIS A 514 31.87 -26.32 31.81
CA HIS A 514 32.13 -26.59 33.22
C HIS A 514 31.91 -28.06 33.53
N TRP A 515 32.80 -28.65 34.33
CA TRP A 515 32.80 -30.07 34.63
C TRP A 515 32.40 -30.35 36.07
N ARG A 516 31.72 -31.48 36.28
CA ARG A 516 31.50 -32.08 37.61
C ARG A 516 31.69 -33.58 37.55
N TYR A 517 32.00 -34.17 38.70
CA TYR A 517 32.06 -35.63 38.85
C TYR A 517 31.36 -36.07 40.14
N LYS A 518 31.05 -37.36 40.22
CA LYS A 518 30.68 -38.02 41.48
C LYS A 518 31.30 -39.39 41.55
N VAL A 519 31.71 -39.76 42.76
CA VAL A 519 32.33 -41.04 43.09
C VAL A 519 31.30 -41.91 43.80
N ALA A 520 31.23 -43.20 43.46
CA ALA A 520 30.35 -44.19 44.09
C ALA A 520 28.85 -43.83 44.14
N GLY A 521 28.38 -42.89 43.31
CA GLY A 521 26.99 -42.41 43.31
C GLY A 521 26.67 -41.44 44.45
N GLU A 522 27.68 -40.85 45.07
CA GLU A 522 27.55 -39.79 46.08
C GLU A 522 27.13 -38.44 45.46
N SER A 523 27.37 -37.34 46.18
CA SER A 523 27.06 -36.00 45.72
C SER A 523 27.99 -35.59 44.59
N TRP A 524 27.50 -34.71 43.71
CA TRP A 524 28.32 -34.07 42.70
C TRP A 524 29.38 -33.16 43.34
N GLU A 525 30.57 -33.15 42.74
CA GLU A 525 31.71 -32.31 43.08
C GLU A 525 32.15 -31.52 41.85
N LEU A 526 32.55 -30.26 42.04
CA LEU A 526 33.08 -29.41 40.98
C LEU A 526 34.42 -29.98 40.49
N TRP A 527 34.73 -29.81 39.20
CA TRP A 527 35.99 -30.28 38.62
C TRP A 527 36.59 -29.29 37.64
N LYS A 528 37.92 -29.09 37.71
CA LYS A 528 38.68 -28.28 36.74
C LYS A 528 38.06 -26.90 36.52
N THR A 529 37.60 -26.23 37.57
CA THR A 529 36.92 -24.92 37.46
C THR A 529 37.85 -23.79 37.09
N GLY A 530 39.14 -23.99 37.31
CA GLY A 530 40.23 -23.09 36.98
C GLY A 530 41.50 -23.90 36.77
N SER A 531 42.49 -23.27 36.15
CA SER A 531 43.83 -23.86 36.01
C SER A 531 44.90 -22.81 36.13
N ASP A 532 46.03 -23.20 36.71
CA ASP A 532 47.23 -22.40 36.86
C ASP A 532 48.46 -23.20 36.43
N VAL A 533 49.53 -22.50 36.04
CA VAL A 533 50.82 -23.14 35.75
C VAL A 533 51.75 -22.95 36.93
N VAL A 534 51.99 -24.03 37.67
CA VAL A 534 52.86 -24.05 38.85
C VAL A 534 54.09 -24.89 38.54
N TYR A 535 55.27 -24.27 38.54
CA TYR A 535 56.55 -24.91 38.20
C TYR A 535 56.57 -25.65 36.85
N GLY A 536 55.81 -25.17 35.87
CA GLY A 536 55.74 -25.75 34.53
C GLY A 536 54.76 -26.92 34.39
N ALA A 537 54.01 -27.25 35.45
CA ALA A 537 52.90 -28.20 35.42
C ALA A 537 51.57 -27.46 35.55
N THR A 538 50.55 -27.92 34.82
CA THR A 538 49.18 -27.41 34.98
C THR A 538 48.57 -27.99 36.25
N VAL A 539 48.07 -27.13 37.11
CA VAL A 539 47.32 -27.50 38.33
C VAL A 539 45.89 -27.02 38.16
N TYR A 540 44.93 -27.87 38.47
CA TYR A 540 43.51 -27.56 38.36
C TYR A 540 42.91 -27.25 39.73
N GLU A 541 41.96 -26.32 39.77
CA GLU A 541 41.09 -26.09 40.92
C GLU A 541 40.02 -27.19 41.01
N HIS A 542 39.62 -27.52 42.25
CA HIS A 542 38.71 -28.64 42.58
C HIS A 542 39.12 -29.96 41.90
N ASP A 543 40.40 -30.30 42.03
CA ASP A 543 40.99 -31.56 41.54
C ASP A 543 41.78 -32.20 42.69
N ASP A 544 41.05 -32.45 43.77
CA ASP A 544 41.57 -33.05 45.00
C ASP A 544 41.94 -34.52 44.78
N VAL A 545 42.83 -35.03 45.64
CA VAL A 545 43.22 -36.44 45.61
C VAL A 545 42.05 -37.29 46.11
N LEU A 546 41.60 -38.22 45.28
CA LEU A 546 40.56 -39.19 45.60
C LEU A 546 41.20 -40.47 46.12
N THR A 547 40.65 -41.04 47.19
CA THR A 547 41.09 -42.33 47.74
C THR A 547 40.02 -43.39 47.49
N PHE A 548 40.40 -44.43 46.76
CA PHE A 548 39.56 -45.56 46.38
C PHE A 548 39.85 -46.75 47.28
N THR A 549 38.90 -47.10 48.15
CA THR A 549 39.04 -48.15 49.18
C THR A 549 38.20 -49.40 48.88
N SER A 550 37.57 -49.47 47.71
CA SER A 550 36.67 -50.56 47.31
C SER A 550 37.22 -51.28 46.07
N PRO A 551 36.95 -52.60 45.90
CA PRO A 551 37.38 -53.36 44.72
C PRO A 551 36.92 -52.77 43.39
N GLU A 552 35.75 -52.14 43.38
CA GLU A 552 35.20 -51.43 42.23
C GLU A 552 34.60 -50.11 42.71
N THR A 553 34.93 -49.01 42.04
CA THR A 553 34.35 -47.70 42.31
C THR A 553 33.89 -47.08 41.00
N LYS A 554 32.60 -46.74 40.91
CA LYS A 554 32.05 -46.05 39.74
C LYS A 554 32.30 -44.55 39.85
N ILE A 555 32.88 -43.96 38.82
CA ILE A 555 32.99 -42.50 38.65
C ILE A 555 32.05 -42.10 37.51
N THR A 556 31.27 -41.04 37.73
CA THR A 556 30.44 -40.42 36.68
C THR A 556 30.94 -39.00 36.47
N ILE A 557 31.10 -38.58 35.22
CA ILE A 557 31.63 -37.27 34.83
C ILE A 557 30.64 -36.64 33.85
N GLU A 558 30.35 -35.36 34.03
CA GLU A 558 29.49 -34.58 33.15
C GLU A 558 30.10 -33.21 32.86
N ALA A 559 29.80 -32.68 31.68
CA ALA A 559 30.08 -31.30 31.32
C ALA A 559 28.78 -30.57 31.03
N TRP A 560 28.73 -29.30 31.40
CA TRP A 560 27.58 -28.43 31.22
C TRP A 560 28.04 -27.05 30.71
N THR A 561 27.20 -26.42 29.91
CA THR A 561 27.34 -25.00 29.57
C THR A 561 26.20 -24.22 30.20
N GLN A 562 26.15 -22.91 30.03
CA GLN A 562 24.95 -22.13 30.37
C GLN A 562 23.80 -22.35 29.39
N CYS A 563 23.95 -23.29 28.47
CA CYS A 563 22.96 -23.87 27.58
C CYS A 563 23.14 -25.41 27.63
#